data_AF-A0A2S3U8G7-F1
#
_entry.id   AF-A0A2S3U8G7-F1
#
_cell.length_a   1.000
_cell.length_b   1.000
_cell.length_c   1.000
_cell.angle_alpha   90.00
_cell.angle_beta   90.00
_cell.angle_gamma   90.00
#
_symmetry.space_group_name_H-M   'P 1'
#
loop_
_entity.id
_entity.type
_entity.pdbx_description
1 polymer ?
#
loop_
_entity_poly.entity_id
_entity_poly.type
_entity_poly.pdbx_seq_one_letter_code
_entity_poly.pdbx_strand_id
1 'polypeptide(L)'
;MNVVYGATIMIIWVMLAAFTVPATTAAYQAVSAWQRTDSGSFIKVTWLNYLKALTDWQSNVLTALIMCCWLTVFRISTANVAMHVAVLVIGLVLLALWNGNNYSKVADQSFLELVVAHPFKLLLSAIAMIGLFAINFELRLIFFILLFSMSLSALITYRLFNSRVEIDKEKQIG
;
A
#
# COMPACT_ATOMS: atom_id res chain seq x y z
N MET A 1 -1.57 -27.32 14.59
CA MET A 1 -0.95 -26.19 13.84
C MET A 1 0.56 -26.34 13.96
N ASN A 2 1.30 -26.42 12.85
CA ASN A 2 2.71 -26.82 12.84
C ASN A 2 3.60 -25.72 13.45
N VAL A 3 4.55 -26.05 14.33
CA VAL A 3 5.42 -25.07 15.02
C VAL A 3 6.14 -24.14 14.02
N VAL A 4 6.55 -24.71 12.89
CA VAL A 4 7.17 -23.99 11.77
C VAL A 4 6.23 -22.92 11.19
N TYR A 5 4.93 -23.19 11.08
CA TYR A 5 3.96 -22.23 10.54
C TYR A 5 3.70 -21.07 11.49
N GLY A 6 3.62 -21.35 12.81
CA GLY A 6 3.50 -20.31 13.83
C GLY A 6 4.71 -19.38 13.83
N ALA A 7 5.92 -19.93 13.74
CA ALA A 7 7.16 -19.16 13.63
C ALA A 7 7.19 -18.30 12.35
N THR A 8 6.79 -18.86 11.20
CA THR A 8 6.73 -18.12 9.93
C THR A 8 5.74 -16.95 9.99
N ILE A 9 4.54 -17.14 10.54
CA ILE A 9 3.57 -16.04 10.70
C ILE A 9 4.11 -14.97 11.62
N MET A 10 4.77 -15.34 12.71
CA MET A 10 5.36 -14.37 13.64
C MET A 10 6.44 -13.52 12.94
N ILE A 11 7.31 -14.15 12.14
CA ILE A 11 8.32 -13.43 11.34
C ILE A 11 7.63 -12.50 10.34
N ILE A 12 6.64 -12.99 9.59
CA ILE A 12 5.88 -12.18 8.63
C ILE A 12 5.22 -10.99 9.33
N TRP A 13 4.65 -11.18 10.51
CA TRP A 13 4.02 -10.13 11.28
C TRP A 13 5.01 -9.02 11.67
N VAL A 14 6.19 -9.40 12.17
CA VAL A 14 7.27 -8.44 12.47
C VAL A 14 7.73 -7.73 11.20
N MET A 15 7.89 -8.45 10.09
CA MET A 15 8.30 -7.86 8.81
C MET A 15 7.26 -6.86 8.29
N LEU A 16 5.97 -7.18 8.39
CA LEU A 16 4.89 -6.29 7.98
C LEU A 16 4.84 -5.05 8.86
N ALA A 17 4.91 -5.21 10.19
CA ALA A 17 4.78 -4.11 11.15
C ALA A 17 5.98 -3.16 11.12
N ALA A 18 7.20 -3.69 11.01
CA ALA A 18 8.41 -2.88 11.09
C ALA A 18 8.90 -2.36 9.72
N PHE A 19 8.63 -3.08 8.62
CA PHE A 19 9.19 -2.72 7.31
C PHE A 19 8.11 -2.38 6.31
N THR A 20 7.21 -3.31 5.97
CA THR A 20 6.29 -3.13 4.83
C THR A 20 5.31 -1.98 5.05
N VAL A 21 4.63 -1.97 6.19
CA VAL A 21 3.62 -0.95 6.51
C VAL A 21 4.23 0.46 6.59
N PRO A 22 5.31 0.69 7.39
CA PRO A 22 5.94 2.01 7.46
C PRO A 22 6.54 2.45 6.12
N ALA A 23 7.12 1.52 5.35
CA ALA A 23 7.68 1.84 4.03
C ALA A 23 6.60 2.25 3.02
N THR A 24 5.42 1.62 3.04
CA THR A 24 4.30 2.06 2.20
C THR A 24 3.88 3.47 2.56
N THR A 25 3.66 3.75 3.85
CA THR A 25 3.24 5.10 4.29
C THR A 25 4.28 6.16 3.93
N ALA A 26 5.56 5.86 4.13
CA ALA A 26 6.65 6.77 3.79
C ALA A 26 6.74 7.06 2.29
N ALA A 27 6.53 6.03 1.46
CA ALA A 27 6.52 6.15 0.01
C ALA A 27 5.38 7.07 -0.47
N TYR A 28 4.17 6.93 0.08
CA TYR A 28 3.04 7.82 -0.23
C TYR A 28 3.35 9.28 0.12
N GLN A 29 3.93 9.54 1.29
CA GLN A 29 4.31 10.89 1.72
C GLN A 29 5.45 11.47 0.88
N ALA A 30 6.44 10.65 0.53
CA ALA A 30 7.57 11.09 -0.29
C ALA A 30 7.14 11.46 -1.71
N VAL A 31 6.25 10.66 -2.31
CA VAL A 31 5.71 10.92 -3.65
C VAL A 31 4.88 12.18 -3.68
N SER A 32 4.02 12.42 -2.69
CA SER A 32 3.26 13.67 -2.63
C SER A 32 4.15 14.89 -2.43
N ALA A 33 5.21 14.77 -1.61
CA ALA A 33 6.16 15.85 -1.40
C ALA A 33 6.95 16.14 -2.68
N TRP A 34 7.37 15.09 -3.40
CA TRP A 34 8.07 15.21 -4.68
C TRP A 34 7.20 15.90 -5.74
N GLN A 35 5.92 15.52 -5.88
CA GLN A 35 5.00 16.19 -6.82
C GLN A 35 4.73 17.67 -6.49
N ARG A 36 4.86 18.09 -5.22
CA ARG A 36 4.63 19.49 -4.81
C ARG A 36 5.89 20.37 -4.89
N THR A 37 7.08 19.77 -4.82
CA THR A 37 8.32 20.53 -4.50
C THR A 37 9.45 20.31 -5.51
N ASP A 38 9.29 19.39 -6.47
CA ASP A 38 10.28 19.06 -7.53
C ASP A 38 11.72 18.89 -7.01
N SER A 39 11.84 18.41 -5.76
CA SER A 39 13.07 18.43 -4.99
C SER A 39 13.91 17.16 -5.20
N GLY A 40 15.19 17.34 -5.53
CA GLY A 40 16.13 16.29 -5.94
C GLY A 40 16.60 15.29 -4.86
N SER A 41 16.04 15.28 -3.65
CA SER A 41 16.45 14.34 -2.60
C SER A 41 15.32 13.42 -2.12
N PHE A 42 14.71 12.69 -3.06
CA PHE A 42 13.67 11.70 -2.82
C PHE A 42 14.04 10.69 -1.71
N ILE A 43 15.31 10.25 -1.67
CA ILE A 43 15.80 9.27 -0.70
C ILE A 43 15.79 9.85 0.73
N LYS A 44 16.26 11.08 0.91
CA LYS A 44 16.32 11.72 2.24
C LYS A 44 14.92 11.97 2.79
N VAL A 45 14.01 12.42 1.93
CA VAL A 45 12.60 12.64 2.29
C VAL A 45 11.92 11.32 2.65
N THR A 46 12.13 10.28 1.86
CA THR A 46 11.54 8.96 2.13
C THR A 46 12.08 8.34 3.41
N TRP A 47 13.38 8.49 3.69
CA TRP A 47 13.98 7.99 4.93
C TRP A 47 13.43 8.69 6.19
N LEU A 48 13.28 10.02 6.15
CA LEU A 48 12.70 10.78 7.25
C LEU A 48 11.22 10.40 7.48
N ASN A 49 10.46 10.26 6.40
CA ASN A 49 9.06 9.83 6.48
C ASN A 49 8.92 8.38 6.97
N TYR A 50 9.88 7.51 6.64
CA TYR A 50 9.93 6.15 7.16
C TYR A 50 10.13 6.13 8.67
N LEU A 51 11.10 6.89 9.21
CA LEU A 51 11.31 6.98 10.65
C LEU A 51 10.07 7.54 11.37
N LYS A 52 9.39 8.51 10.77
CA LYS A 52 8.14 9.06 11.29
C LYS A 52 6.99 8.06 11.21
N ALA A 53 6.87 7.29 10.14
CA ALA A 53 5.86 6.24 10.02
C ALA A 53 6.13 5.09 11.01
N LEU A 54 7.40 4.83 11.34
CA LEU A 54 7.77 3.80 12.31
C LEU A 54 7.32 4.15 13.74
N THR A 55 7.25 5.44 14.09
CA THR A 55 6.76 5.88 15.41
C THR A 55 5.27 5.62 15.62
N ASP A 56 4.48 5.45 14.56
CA ASP A 56 3.05 5.06 14.62
C ASP A 56 2.86 3.55 14.84
N TRP A 57 3.57 3.00 15.84
CA TRP A 57 3.68 1.55 16.06
C TRP A 57 2.34 0.85 16.22
N GLN A 58 1.36 1.50 16.88
CA GLN A 58 0.03 0.93 17.13
C GLN A 58 -0.72 0.67 15.81
N SER A 59 -0.71 1.65 14.90
CA SER A 59 -1.33 1.52 13.58
C SER A 59 -0.63 0.45 12.74
N ASN A 60 0.69 0.38 12.83
CA ASN A 60 1.50 -0.55 12.06
C ASN A 60 1.27 -1.99 12.51
N VAL A 61 1.25 -2.22 13.83
CA VAL A 61 0.96 -3.51 14.44
C VAL A 61 -0.46 -3.98 14.14
N LEU A 62 -1.45 -3.09 14.27
CA LEU A 62 -2.84 -3.43 13.99
C LEU A 62 -3.03 -3.84 12.52
N THR A 63 -2.41 -3.11 11.60
CA THR A 63 -2.45 -3.44 10.17
C THR A 63 -1.78 -4.78 9.90
N ALA A 64 -0.58 -5.00 10.45
CA ALA A 64 0.14 -6.25 10.29
C ALA A 64 -0.67 -7.44 10.83
N LEU A 65 -1.37 -7.26 11.94
CA LEU A 65 -2.25 -8.28 12.52
C LEU A 65 -3.40 -8.63 11.57
N ILE A 66 -4.10 -7.62 11.03
CA ILE A 66 -5.20 -7.83 10.06
C ILE A 66 -4.68 -8.60 8.83
N MET A 67 -3.53 -8.19 8.29
CA MET A 67 -2.90 -8.86 7.14
C MET A 67 -2.48 -10.31 7.46
N CYS A 68 -1.93 -10.57 8.65
CA CYS A 68 -1.59 -11.92 9.08
C CYS A 68 -2.82 -12.81 9.29
N CYS A 69 -3.90 -12.27 9.86
CA CYS A 69 -5.19 -12.97 9.97
C CYS A 69 -5.72 -13.34 8.59
N TRP A 70 -5.70 -12.39 7.63
CA TRP A 70 -6.11 -12.66 6.26
C TRP A 70 -5.26 -13.75 5.60
N LEU A 71 -3.92 -13.69 5.71
CA LEU A 71 -3.03 -14.73 5.17
C LEU A 71 -3.28 -16.11 5.79
N THR A 72 -3.64 -16.15 7.08
CA THR A 72 -3.97 -17.39 7.78
C THR A 72 -5.25 -17.99 7.21
N VAL A 73 -6.30 -17.17 7.05
CA VAL A 73 -7.58 -17.58 6.45
C VAL A 73 -7.38 -18.01 4.99
N PHE A 74 -6.54 -17.28 4.24
CA PHE A 74 -6.20 -17.62 2.86
C PHE A 74 -5.56 -19.00 2.76
N ARG A 75 -4.61 -19.32 3.66
CA ARG A 75 -3.94 -20.62 3.67
C ARG A 75 -4.87 -21.79 3.99
N ILE A 76 -5.82 -21.63 4.91
CA ILE A 76 -6.75 -22.71 5.27
C ILE A 76 -7.89 -22.87 4.24
N SER A 77 -8.19 -21.81 3.49
CA SER A 77 -9.25 -21.83 2.46
C SER A 77 -8.90 -22.64 1.21
N THR A 78 -7.64 -23.08 1.03
CA THR A 78 -7.18 -23.77 -0.19
C THR A 78 -7.91 -25.08 -0.46
N ALA A 79 -8.52 -25.69 0.55
CA ALA A 79 -9.29 -26.93 0.40
C ALA A 79 -10.65 -26.72 -0.31
N ASN A 80 -11.16 -25.49 -0.36
CA ASN A 80 -12.43 -25.16 -0.99
C ASN A 80 -12.24 -24.01 -1.97
N VAL A 81 -12.41 -24.28 -3.27
CA VAL A 81 -12.19 -23.30 -4.35
C VAL A 81 -13.07 -22.04 -4.17
N ALA A 82 -14.35 -22.20 -3.83
CA ALA A 82 -15.25 -21.06 -3.65
C ALA A 82 -14.83 -20.19 -2.46
N MET A 83 -14.45 -20.82 -1.34
CA MET A 83 -13.93 -20.11 -0.17
C MET A 83 -12.61 -19.42 -0.48
N HIS A 84 -11.72 -20.08 -1.24
CA HIS A 84 -10.43 -19.53 -1.64
C HIS A 84 -10.57 -18.28 -2.50
N VAL A 85 -11.46 -18.31 -3.48
CA VAL A 85 -11.79 -17.15 -4.33
C VAL A 85 -12.40 -16.02 -3.51
N ALA A 86 -13.31 -16.33 -2.57
CA ALA A 86 -13.89 -15.31 -1.70
C ALA A 86 -12.81 -14.61 -0.85
N VAL A 87 -11.86 -15.36 -0.30
CA VAL A 87 -10.75 -14.80 0.49
C VAL A 87 -9.79 -13.96 -0.37
N LEU A 88 -9.59 -14.32 -1.64
CA LEU A 88 -8.85 -13.49 -2.59
C LEU A 88 -9.53 -12.14 -2.83
N VAL A 89 -10.85 -12.15 -3.06
CA VAL A 89 -11.63 -10.91 -3.25
C VAL A 89 -11.56 -10.04 -2.00
N ILE A 90 -11.68 -10.63 -0.81
CA ILE A 90 -11.50 -9.91 0.46
C ILE A 90 -10.10 -9.30 0.55
N GLY A 91 -9.07 -10.03 0.14
CA GLY A 91 -7.69 -9.52 0.10
C GLY A 91 -7.51 -8.32 -0.82
N LEU A 92 -8.13 -8.37 -2.01
CA LEU A 92 -8.11 -7.24 -2.94
C LEU A 92 -8.77 -6.00 -2.34
N VAL A 93 -9.92 -6.18 -1.66
CA VAL A 93 -10.62 -5.08 -0.97
C VAL A 93 -9.77 -4.52 0.18
N LEU A 94 -9.14 -5.39 0.98
CA LEU A 94 -8.24 -4.97 2.07
C LEU A 94 -7.06 -4.13 1.55
N LEU A 95 -6.46 -4.52 0.42
CA LEU A 95 -5.40 -3.76 -0.23
C LEU A 95 -5.90 -2.41 -0.76
N ALA A 96 -7.10 -2.37 -1.35
CA ALA A 96 -7.70 -1.12 -1.82
C ALA A 96 -7.98 -0.15 -0.67
N LEU A 97 -8.52 -0.65 0.45
CA LEU A 97 -8.72 0.14 1.67
C LEU A 97 -7.39 0.59 2.28
N TRP A 98 -6.37 -0.28 2.27
CA TRP A 98 -5.03 0.06 2.74
C TRP A 98 -4.42 1.22 1.93
N ASN A 99 -4.50 1.18 0.61
CA ASN A 99 -4.05 2.27 -0.26
C ASN A 99 -4.87 3.54 -0.06
N GLY A 100 -6.19 3.42 0.06
CA GLY A 100 -7.07 4.55 0.35
C GLY A 100 -6.74 5.24 1.67
N ASN A 101 -6.46 4.47 2.73
CA ASN A 101 -6.03 5.00 4.01
C ASN A 101 -4.71 5.77 3.89
N ASN A 102 -3.70 5.19 3.21
CA ASN A 102 -2.42 5.86 2.98
C ASN A 102 -2.56 7.14 2.15
N TYR A 103 -3.44 7.15 1.13
CA TYR A 103 -3.72 8.34 0.33
C TYR A 103 -4.48 9.42 1.12
N SER A 104 -5.48 9.03 1.92
CA SER A 104 -6.28 9.96 2.73
C SER A 104 -5.43 10.78 3.70
N LYS A 105 -4.41 10.16 4.32
CA LYS A 105 -3.43 10.81 5.20
C LYS A 105 -2.57 11.88 4.52
N VAL A 106 -2.54 11.87 3.19
CA VAL A 106 -1.68 12.73 2.37
C VAL A 106 -2.49 13.79 1.62
N ALA A 107 -3.73 13.48 1.26
CA ALA A 107 -4.64 14.36 0.55
C ALA A 107 -5.49 15.26 1.47
N ASP A 108 -5.39 15.12 2.81
CA ASP A 108 -6.26 15.76 3.80
C ASP A 108 -7.76 15.56 3.49
N GLN A 109 -8.09 14.39 2.92
CA GLN A 109 -9.47 13.99 2.61
C GLN A 109 -9.95 12.92 3.57
N SER A 110 -11.25 12.93 3.88
CA SER A 110 -11.84 11.89 4.72
C SER A 110 -11.73 10.53 4.04
N PHE A 111 -11.20 9.53 4.75
CA PHE A 111 -11.05 8.16 4.25
C PHE A 111 -12.38 7.59 3.73
N LEU A 112 -13.47 7.79 4.48
CA LEU A 112 -14.80 7.31 4.11
C LEU A 112 -15.30 7.97 2.82
N GLU A 113 -15.04 9.26 2.66
CA GLU A 113 -15.41 10.02 1.47
C GLU A 113 -14.65 9.51 0.23
N LEU A 114 -13.36 9.22 0.37
CA LEU A 114 -12.53 8.67 -0.69
C LEU A 114 -13.00 7.27 -1.16
N VAL A 115 -13.37 6.41 -0.21
CA VAL A 115 -13.83 5.03 -0.49
C VAL A 115 -15.17 5.03 -1.21
N VAL A 116 -16.10 5.91 -0.82
CA VAL A 116 -17.42 6.02 -1.44
C VAL A 116 -17.35 6.73 -2.79
N ALA A 117 -16.56 7.79 -2.91
CA ALA A 117 -16.49 8.60 -4.13
C ALA A 117 -15.75 7.88 -5.27
N HIS A 118 -14.69 7.12 -4.96
CA HIS A 118 -13.79 6.57 -5.97
C HIS A 118 -13.40 5.09 -5.76
N PRO A 119 -14.37 4.17 -5.60
CA PRO A 119 -14.10 2.77 -5.31
C PRO A 119 -13.30 2.07 -6.42
N PHE A 120 -13.61 2.36 -7.68
CA PHE A 120 -12.90 1.78 -8.83
C PHE A 120 -11.44 2.23 -8.93
N LYS A 121 -11.14 3.49 -8.57
CA LYS A 121 -9.76 4.00 -8.60
C LYS A 121 -8.90 3.34 -7.52
N LEU A 122 -9.47 3.10 -6.34
CA LEU A 122 -8.81 2.35 -5.26
C LEU A 122 -8.54 0.90 -5.66
N LEU A 123 -9.49 0.27 -6.35
CA LEU A 123 -9.33 -1.10 -6.84
C LEU A 123 -8.24 -1.19 -7.91
N LEU A 124 -8.17 -0.22 -8.82
CA LEU A 124 -7.10 -0.15 -9.82
C LEU A 124 -5.73 0.10 -9.18
N SER A 125 -5.66 0.96 -8.16
CA SER A 125 -4.48 1.18 -7.33
C SER A 125 -4.01 -0.12 -6.66
N ALA A 126 -4.93 -0.90 -6.09
CA ALA A 126 -4.62 -2.20 -5.50
C ALA A 126 -4.08 -3.20 -6.53
N ILE A 127 -4.66 -3.26 -7.74
CA ILE A 127 -4.15 -4.10 -8.83
C ILE A 127 -2.74 -3.68 -9.24
N ALA A 128 -2.48 -2.38 -9.38
CA ALA A 128 -1.15 -1.86 -9.69
C ALA A 128 -0.14 -2.21 -8.60
N MET A 129 -0.52 -2.11 -7.33
CA MET A 129 0.29 -2.52 -6.19
C MET A 129 0.62 -4.01 -6.24
N ILE A 130 -0.36 -4.88 -6.52
CA ILE A 130 -0.15 -6.34 -6.67
C ILE A 130 0.84 -6.64 -7.80
N GLY A 131 0.67 -6.02 -8.97
CA GLY A 131 1.57 -6.21 -10.11
C GLY A 131 3.01 -5.78 -9.79
N LEU A 132 3.17 -4.64 -9.14
CA LEU A 132 4.46 -4.13 -8.70
C LEU A 132 5.11 -5.01 -7.63
N PHE A 133 4.31 -5.55 -6.69
CA PHE A 133 4.78 -6.55 -5.73
C PHE A 133 5.22 -7.86 -6.38
N ALA A 134 4.46 -8.35 -7.36
CA ALA A 134 4.78 -9.58 -8.08
C ALA A 134 6.14 -9.45 -8.80
N ILE A 135 6.40 -8.30 -9.44
CA ILE A 135 7.70 -8.01 -10.05
C ILE A 135 8.83 -8.02 -9.01
N ASN A 136 8.62 -7.47 -7.82
CA ASN A 136 9.66 -7.49 -6.78
C ASN A 136 9.94 -8.88 -6.20
N PHE A 137 8.94 -9.76 -6.16
CA PHE A 137 9.06 -11.09 -5.56
C PHE A 137 10.07 -11.96 -6.32
N GLU A 138 10.13 -11.81 -7.65
CA GLU A 138 11.11 -12.45 -8.52
C GLU A 138 12.54 -11.93 -8.29
N LEU A 139 12.71 -10.68 -7.86
CA LEU A 139 14.04 -10.08 -7.70
C LEU A 139 14.76 -10.48 -6.39
N ARG A 140 14.15 -11.24 -5.47
CA ARG A 140 14.75 -11.67 -4.18
C ARG A 140 15.35 -10.53 -3.31
N LEU A 141 15.05 -9.27 -3.58
CA LEU A 141 15.92 -8.17 -3.16
C LEU A 141 15.28 -7.21 -2.15
N ILE A 142 16.00 -7.05 -1.04
CA ILE A 142 16.45 -5.79 -0.40
C ILE A 142 15.40 -4.68 -0.32
N PHE A 143 15.09 -4.30 0.93
CA PHE A 143 14.26 -3.18 1.40
C PHE A 143 14.13 -1.96 0.45
N PHE A 144 15.19 -1.55 -0.24
CA PHE A 144 15.17 -0.45 -1.21
C PHE A 144 14.30 -0.69 -2.45
N ILE A 145 14.26 -1.90 -3.01
CA ILE A 145 13.41 -2.21 -4.17
C ILE A 145 11.93 -2.23 -3.78
N LEU A 146 11.63 -2.77 -2.60
CA LEU A 146 10.31 -2.63 -1.96
C LEU A 146 9.90 -1.15 -1.84
N LEU A 147 10.81 -0.30 -1.37
CA LEU A 147 10.57 1.13 -1.17
C LEU A 147 10.36 1.88 -2.49
N PHE A 148 11.13 1.59 -3.55
CA PHE A 148 10.91 2.13 -4.89
C PHE A 148 9.58 1.67 -5.50
N SER A 149 9.21 0.41 -5.29
CA SER A 149 7.96 -0.14 -5.81
C SER A 149 6.72 0.41 -5.10
N MET A 150 6.78 0.56 -3.79
CA MET A 150 5.76 1.27 -3.01
C MET A 150 5.61 2.72 -3.46
N SER A 151 6.74 3.37 -3.77
CA SER A 151 6.75 4.74 -4.29
C SER A 151 6.11 4.82 -5.68
N LEU A 152 6.39 3.86 -6.55
CA LEU A 152 5.76 3.82 -7.87
C LEU A 152 4.25 3.55 -7.77
N SER A 153 3.81 2.66 -6.87
CA SER A 153 2.39 2.43 -6.59
C SER A 153 1.68 3.67 -6.05
N ALA A 154 2.34 4.39 -5.13
CA ALA A 154 1.86 5.66 -4.62
C ALA A 154 1.75 6.72 -5.73
N LEU A 155 2.71 6.80 -6.65
CA LEU A 155 2.70 7.72 -7.78
C LEU A 155 1.55 7.42 -8.75
N ILE A 156 1.34 6.14 -9.08
CA ILE A 156 0.22 5.70 -9.91
C ILE A 156 -1.11 6.06 -9.24
N THR A 157 -1.23 5.78 -7.94
CA THR A 157 -2.43 6.14 -7.16
C THR A 157 -2.66 7.65 -7.22
N TYR A 158 -1.62 8.46 -6.95
CA TYR A 158 -1.74 9.90 -7.00
C TYR A 158 -2.14 10.41 -8.40
N ARG A 159 -1.56 9.88 -9.48
CA ARG A 159 -1.98 10.21 -10.85
C ARG A 159 -3.43 9.82 -11.13
N LEU A 160 -3.88 8.63 -10.73
CA LEU A 160 -5.27 8.20 -10.92
C LEU A 160 -6.28 9.13 -10.24
N PHE A 161 -5.94 9.67 -9.07
CA PHE A 161 -6.77 10.62 -8.35
C PHE A 161 -6.65 12.05 -8.91
N ASN A 162 -5.45 12.48 -9.31
CA ASN A 162 -5.16 13.85 -9.75
C ASN A 162 -5.24 14.08 -11.28
N SER A 163 -5.44 13.04 -12.11
CA SER A 163 -5.53 13.15 -13.58
C SER A 163 -6.65 14.02 -14.12
N ARG A 164 -7.57 14.52 -13.28
CA ARG A 164 -8.58 15.51 -13.71
C ARG A 164 -8.09 16.96 -13.67
N VAL A 165 -6.98 17.26 -12.98
CA VAL A 165 -6.48 18.64 -12.89
C VAL A 165 -5.71 19.06 -14.16
N GLU A 166 -5.10 18.12 -14.88
CA GLU A 166 -4.43 18.42 -16.16
C GLU A 166 -5.42 18.61 -17.32
N ILE A 167 -6.51 17.82 -17.36
CA ILE A 167 -7.48 17.90 -18.47
C ILE A 167 -8.27 19.22 -18.44
N ASP A 168 -8.57 19.77 -17.25
CA ASP A 168 -9.24 21.08 -17.14
C ASP A 168 -8.30 22.26 -17.40
N LYS A 169 -6.98 22.10 -17.22
CA LYS A 169 -6.01 23.14 -17.59
C LYS A 169 -5.78 23.20 -19.09
N GLU A 170 -5.78 22.08 -19.81
CA GLU A 170 -5.72 22.09 -21.27
C GLU A 170 -7.02 22.62 -21.91
N LYS A 171 -8.18 22.38 -21.30
CA LYS A 171 -9.47 22.88 -21.80
C LYS A 171 -9.75 24.36 -21.55
N GLN A 172 -8.98 25.02 -20.69
CA GLN A 172 -9.07 26.48 -20.47
C GLN A 172 -8.04 27.28 -21.27
N ILE A 173 -7.18 26.62 -22.04
CA ILE A 173 -6.15 27.25 -22.89
C ILE A 173 -6.36 26.85 -24.37
N GLY A 174 -7.48 26.23 -24.71
CA GLY A 174 -7.87 25.85 -26.08
C GLY A 174 -9.10 26.62 -26.56
#